data_AF-A0A3S4PIM6-F1
#
_entry.id   AF-A0A3S4PIM6-F1
#
_cell.length_a   1.000
_cell.length_b   1.000
_cell.length_c   1.000
_cell.angle_alpha   90.00
_cell.angle_beta   90.00
_cell.angle_gamma   90.00
#
_symmetry.space_group_name_H-M   'P 1'
#
loop_
_entity.id
_entity.type
_entity.pdbx_description
1 polymer ?
#
loop_
_entity_poly.entity_id
_entity_poly.type
_entity_poly.pdbx_seq_one_letter_code
_entity_poly.pdbx_strand_id
1 'polypeptide(L)'
;MEKDVDEVGKVVRIIKAKLEEIDRDNLNNRQKPSCEKGTGVDRSRMAMTNALKKKLKDRMSDFQILRQTIQDEYREVVERRVYTGSKPYYILIK
;
A
#
# COMPACT_ATOMS: atom_id res chain seq x y z
N MET A 1 -6.26 13.44 6.79
CA MET A 1 -6.44 12.63 5.57
C MET A 1 -5.25 12.77 4.62
N GLU A 2 -5.00 13.93 4.01
CA GLU A 2 -3.88 14.08 3.04
C GLU A 2 -2.51 13.77 3.68
N LYS A 3 -2.25 14.34 4.86
CA LYS A 3 -1.05 14.02 5.65
C LYS A 3 -0.88 12.51 5.90
N ASP A 4 -1.96 11.81 6.24
CA ASP A 4 -1.93 10.37 6.53
C ASP A 4 -1.63 9.55 5.25
N VAL A 5 -2.19 9.97 4.12
CA VAL A 5 -1.91 9.38 2.79
C VAL A 5 -0.44 9.56 2.42
N ASP A 6 0.14 10.74 2.68
CA ASP A 6 1.55 11.02 2.42
C ASP A 6 2.48 10.18 3.30
N GLU A 7 2.16 10.05 4.59
CA GLU A 7 2.91 9.21 5.52
C GLU A 7 2.91 7.74 5.10
N VAL A 8 1.74 7.19 4.76
CA VAL A 8 1.63 5.83 4.20
C VAL A 8 2.43 5.71 2.91
N GLY A 9 2.36 6.70 2.01
CA GLY A 9 3.12 6.74 0.77
C GLY A 9 4.64 6.74 0.97
N LYS A 10 5.15 7.39 2.01
CA LYS A 10 6.58 7.35 2.38
C LYS A 10 6.99 5.96 2.86
N VAL A 11 6.22 5.37 3.77
CA VAL A 11 6.50 4.03 4.31
C VAL A 11 6.50 2.97 3.20
N VAL A 12 5.52 3.01 2.29
CA VAL A 12 5.40 2.07 1.19
C VAL A 12 6.61 2.14 0.25
N ARG A 13 7.10 3.35 -0.06
CA ARG A 13 8.30 3.53 -0.89
C ARG A 13 9.52 2.88 -0.25
N ILE A 14 9.70 3.05 1.06
CA ILE A 14 10.80 2.42 1.80
C ILE A 14 10.68 0.89 1.76
N ILE A 15 9.48 0.33 1.98
CA ILE A 15 9.28 -1.12 1.95
C ILE A 15 9.54 -1.67 0.54
N LYS A 16 9.08 -1.00 -0.52
CA LYS A 16 9.36 -1.39 -1.91
C LYS A 16 10.85 -1.46 -2.19
N ALA A 17 11.61 -0.42 -1.81
CA ALA A 17 13.06 -0.38 -1.97
C ALA A 17 13.75 -1.56 -1.26
N LYS A 18 13.34 -1.88 -0.03
CA LYS A 18 13.86 -3.04 0.71
C LYS A 18 13.50 -4.37 0.06
N LEU A 19 12.31 -4.51 -0.50
CA LEU A 19 11.92 -5.74 -1.21
C LEU A 19 12.73 -5.95 -2.49
N GLU A 20 13.03 -4.87 -3.22
CA GLU A 20 13.91 -4.92 -4.39
C GLU A 20 15.35 -5.27 -4.02
N GLU A 21 15.83 -4.79 -2.86
CA GLU A 21 17.13 -5.18 -2.31
C GLU A 21 17.17 -6.67 -1.98
N ILE A 22 16.15 -7.19 -1.27
CA ILE A 22 16.03 -8.62 -0.96
C ILE A 22 15.95 -9.46 -2.24
N ASP A 23 15.28 -8.99 -3.29
CA ASP A 23 15.26 -9.68 -4.57
C ASP A 23 16.65 -9.79 -5.20
N ARG A 24 17.42 -8.68 -5.21
CA ARG A 24 18.80 -8.69 -5.70
C ARG A 24 19.67 -9.64 -4.87
N ASP A 25 19.51 -9.62 -3.56
CA ASP A 25 20.24 -10.52 -2.66
C ASP A 25 19.89 -11.99 -2.90
N ASN A 26 18.61 -12.30 -3.16
CA ASN A 26 18.19 -13.65 -3.51
C ASN A 26 18.80 -14.12 -4.83
N LEU A 27 18.90 -13.24 -5.83
CA LEU A 27 19.56 -13.56 -7.09
C LEU A 27 21.06 -13.77 -6.90
N ASN A 28 21.72 -12.91 -6.13
CA ASN A 28 23.14 -13.04 -5.81
C ASN A 28 23.44 -14.30 -5.00
N ASN A 29 22.53 -14.71 -4.09
CA ASN A 29 22.69 -15.90 -3.27
C ASN A 29 22.79 -17.19 -4.11
N ARG A 30 22.29 -17.20 -5.35
CA ARG A 30 22.41 -18.34 -6.27
C ARG A 30 23.83 -18.63 -6.74
N GLN A 31 24.75 -17.70 -6.55
CA GLN A 31 26.17 -17.90 -6.86
C GLN A 31 26.88 -18.76 -5.80
N LYS A 32 26.24 -18.99 -4.64
CA LYS A 32 26.82 -19.79 -3.57
C LYS A 32 26.50 -21.28 -3.77
N PRO A 33 27.46 -22.19 -3.45
CA PRO A 33 27.20 -23.62 -3.43
C PRO A 33 25.99 -23.99 -2.55
N SER A 34 25.18 -24.94 -2.99
CA SER A 34 23.95 -25.40 -2.31
C SER A 34 22.82 -24.38 -2.20
N CYS A 35 22.98 -23.20 -2.80
CA CYS A 35 21.99 -22.13 -2.85
C CYS A 35 21.54 -21.81 -4.28
N GLU A 36 21.90 -22.68 -5.23
CA GLU A 36 21.63 -22.50 -6.65
C GLU A 36 20.13 -22.41 -6.92
N LYS A 37 19.79 -21.92 -8.12
CA LYS A 37 18.40 -21.82 -8.55
C LYS A 37 17.70 -23.18 -8.41
N GLY A 38 16.54 -23.17 -7.75
CA GLY A 38 15.72 -24.36 -7.58
C GLY A 38 16.08 -25.22 -6.36
N THR A 39 17.14 -24.90 -5.60
CA THR A 39 17.42 -25.54 -4.30
C THR A 39 16.32 -25.24 -3.29
N GLY A 40 16.23 -26.05 -2.22
CA GLY A 40 15.29 -25.79 -1.13
C GLY A 40 15.49 -24.40 -0.50
N VAL A 41 16.76 -23.96 -0.38
CA VAL A 41 17.12 -22.64 0.12
C VAL A 41 16.64 -21.53 -0.82
N ASP A 42 16.93 -21.63 -2.13
CA ASP A 42 16.46 -20.66 -3.14
C ASP A 42 14.93 -20.56 -3.14
N ARG A 43 14.22 -21.69 -3.18
CA ARG A 43 12.74 -21.71 -3.20
C ARG A 43 12.16 -21.07 -1.95
N SER A 44 12.66 -21.40 -0.76
CA SER A 44 12.18 -20.82 0.50
C SER A 44 12.40 -19.31 0.56
N ARG A 45 13.58 -18.82 0.16
CA ARG A 45 13.88 -17.39 0.13
C ARG A 45 13.01 -16.62 -0.86
N MET A 46 12.84 -17.16 -2.06
CA MET A 46 11.96 -16.60 -3.09
C MET A 46 10.49 -16.58 -2.63
N ALA A 47 10.01 -17.68 -2.02
CA ALA A 47 8.64 -17.79 -1.50
C ALA A 47 8.37 -16.75 -0.40
N MET A 48 9.29 -16.58 0.55
CA MET A 48 9.15 -15.56 1.60
C MET A 48 9.10 -14.15 1.01
N THR A 49 9.97 -13.84 0.05
CA THR A 49 10.01 -12.50 -0.58
C THR A 49 8.73 -12.23 -1.37
N ASN A 50 8.22 -13.22 -2.10
CA ASN A 50 6.94 -13.13 -2.80
C ASN A 50 5.75 -12.97 -1.84
N ALA A 51 5.77 -13.66 -0.70
CA ALA A 51 4.74 -13.50 0.34
C ALA A 51 4.73 -12.08 0.92
N LEU A 52 5.91 -11.48 1.16
CA LEU A 52 6.01 -10.10 1.63
C LEU A 52 5.51 -9.09 0.58
N LYS A 53 5.84 -9.28 -0.70
CA LYS A 53 5.31 -8.44 -1.80
C LYS A 53 3.79 -8.52 -1.87
N LYS A 54 3.23 -9.74 -1.77
CA LYS A 54 1.78 -9.94 -1.75
C LYS A 54 1.15 -9.23 -0.55
N LYS A 55 1.70 -9.41 0.65
CA LYS A 55 1.20 -8.77 1.86
C LYS A 55 1.22 -7.23 1.75
N LEU A 56 2.27 -6.64 1.17
CA LEU A 56 2.30 -5.20 0.92
C LEU A 56 1.18 -4.76 -0.04
N LYS A 57 0.97 -5.51 -1.12
CA LYS A 57 -0.11 -5.24 -2.10
C LYS A 57 -1.49 -5.31 -1.43
N ASP A 58 -1.74 -6.37 -0.66
CA ASP A 58 -3.02 -6.57 0.03
C ASP A 58 -3.28 -5.42 1.01
N ARG A 59 -2.29 -5.05 1.84
CA ARG A 59 -2.41 -3.92 2.77
C ARG A 59 -2.64 -2.58 2.06
N MET A 60 -2.03 -2.38 0.89
CA MET A 60 -2.28 -1.17 0.11
C MET A 60 -3.66 -1.16 -0.53
N SER A 61 -4.18 -2.32 -0.94
CA SER A 61 -5.56 -2.45 -1.40
C SER A 61 -6.55 -2.08 -0.30
N ASP A 62 -6.37 -2.65 0.90
CA ASP A 62 -7.19 -2.33 2.08
C ASP A 62 -7.16 -0.83 2.40
N PHE A 63 -5.97 -0.21 2.33
CA PHE A 63 -5.81 1.22 2.57
C PHE A 63 -6.56 2.08 1.54
N GLN A 64 -6.54 1.70 0.25
CA GLN A 64 -7.30 2.44 -0.77
C GLN A 64 -8.81 2.31 -0.57
N ILE A 65 -9.30 1.12 -0.19
CA ILE A 65 -10.70 0.91 0.15
C ILE A 65 -11.10 1.82 1.32
N LEU A 66 -10.31 1.80 2.40
CA LEU A 66 -10.57 2.66 3.57
C LEU A 66 -10.57 4.15 3.21
N ARG A 67 -9.61 4.61 2.40
CA ARG A 67 -9.56 5.99 1.93
C ARG A 67 -10.82 6.38 1.17
N GLN A 68 -11.30 5.50 0.28
CA GLN A 68 -12.50 5.72 -0.51
C GLN A 68 -13.73 5.79 0.40
N THR A 69 -13.91 4.82 1.30
CA THR A 69 -15.02 4.80 2.27
C THR A 69 -15.09 6.10 3.06
N ILE A 70 -13.95 6.58 3.58
CA ILE A 70 -13.92 7.83 4.34
C ILE A 70 -14.30 9.03 3.45
N GLN A 71 -13.78 9.10 2.21
CA GLN A 71 -14.13 10.18 1.27
C GLN A 71 -15.63 10.20 0.96
N ASP A 72 -16.24 9.03 0.75
CA ASP A 72 -17.66 8.89 0.46
C ASP A 72 -18.52 9.30 1.66
N GLU A 73 -18.16 8.87 2.87
CA GLU A 73 -18.84 9.28 4.11
C GLU A 73 -18.79 10.81 4.32
N TYR A 74 -17.63 11.44 4.10
CA TYR A 74 -17.52 12.90 4.17
C TYR A 74 -18.43 13.60 3.16
N ARG A 75 -18.51 13.08 1.94
CA ARG A 75 -19.40 13.62 0.90
C ARG A 75 -20.86 13.51 1.30
N GLU A 76 -21.30 12.35 1.78
CA GLU A 76 -22.68 12.15 2.23
C GLU A 76 -23.07 13.09 3.39
N VAL A 77 -22.18 13.28 4.38
CA VAL A 77 -22.44 14.17 5.52
C VAL A 77 -22.53 15.64 5.07
N VAL A 78 -21.66 16.07 4.15
CA VAL A 78 -21.72 17.41 3.56
C VAL A 78 -23.00 17.61 2.76
N GLU A 79 -23.38 16.65 1.91
CA GLU A 79 -24.59 16.70 1.08
C GLU A 79 -25.89 16.71 1.93
N ARG A 80 -25.96 15.92 3.01
CA ARG A 80 -27.14 15.93 3.92
C ARG A 80 -27.32 17.25 4.66
N ARG A 81 -26.23 17.92 5.08
CA ARG A 81 -26.29 19.23 5.76
C ARG A 81 -26.79 20.34 4.85
N VAL A 82 -26.50 20.25 3.55
CA VAL A 82 -27.01 21.20 2.54
C VAL A 82 -28.52 21.08 2.38
N TYR A 83 -29.08 19.88 2.54
CA TYR A 83 -30.52 19.62 2.31
C TYR A 83 -31.43 19.98 3.50
N THR A 84 -30.96 19.89 4.75
CA THR A 84 -31.81 20.06 5.95
C THR A 84 -31.88 21.49 6.53
N GLY A 85 -31.53 22.52 5.75
CA GLY A 85 -31.88 23.90 6.09
C GLY A 85 -30.98 24.61 7.12
N SER A 86 -29.74 24.15 7.33
CA SER A 86 -28.71 24.94 8.02
C SER A 86 -27.77 25.53 6.98
N LYS A 87 -28.10 26.74 6.50
CA LYS A 87 -27.42 27.46 5.39
C LYS A 87 -25.92 27.15 5.25
N PRO A 88 -25.48 26.46 4.18
CA PRO A 88 -24.07 26.43 3.82
C PRO A 88 -23.76 27.66 2.95
N TYR A 89 -23.03 28.62 3.52
CA TYR A 89 -22.35 29.63 2.73
C TYR A 89 -21.29 28.94 1.86
N TYR A 90 -21.46 29.10 0.54
CA TYR A 90 -20.54 28.81 -0.55
C TYR A 90 -20.20 27.34 -0.82
N ILE A 91 -21.08 26.69 -1.58
CA ILE A 91 -20.64 25.74 -2.60
C ILE A 91 -19.99 26.56 -3.72
N LEU A 92 -18.66 26.65 -3.73
CA LEU A 92 -17.88 27.02 -4.91
C LEU A 92 -16.68 26.08 -4.98
N ILE A 93 -16.94 24.84 -5.39
CA ILE A 93 -15.90 24.02 -6.01
C ILE A 93 -15.84 24.48 -7.47
N LYS A 94 -14.88 25.36 -7.78
CA LYS A 94 -14.33 25.50 -9.14
C LYS A 94 -13.09 24.62 -9.25
#